data_AF-A0A950NHM5-F1
#
_entry.id   AF-A0A950NHM5-F1
#
_cell.length_a   1.000
_cell.length_b   1.000
_cell.length_c   1.000
_cell.angle_alpha   90.00
_cell.angle_beta   90.00
_cell.angle_gamma   90.00
#
_symmetry.space_group_name_H-M   'P 1'
#
loop_
_entity.id
_entity.type
_entity.pdbx_description
1 polymer ?
#
loop_
_entity_poly.entity_id
_entity_poly.type
_entity_poly.pdbx_seq_one_letter_code
_entity_poly.pdbx_strand_id
1 'polypeptide(L)'
;MNTDPNSPQWGYTLGGVCCVPRTGVGIDRHGNLFFVVAFDQTVITLAKILQHIGAVTAMEFDINYEWHTLITYSHRHGLDPTMVEPQPQQSATRYLVPDERDFFAVYRRLPGPVTVPFK
;
A
#
# COMPACT_ATOMS: atom_id res chain seq x y z
N MET A 1 14.63 15.46 -7.30
CA MET A 1 14.25 14.80 -6.03
C MET A 1 15.20 15.26 -4.94
N ASN A 2 14.74 15.33 -3.70
CA ASN A 2 15.61 15.55 -2.53
C ASN A 2 16.71 14.46 -2.50
N THR A 3 17.90 14.79 -2.00
CA THR A 3 19.05 13.87 -1.88
C THR A 3 19.39 13.53 -0.42
N ASP A 4 18.76 14.18 0.56
CA ASP A 4 18.93 13.88 1.98
C ASP A 4 18.26 12.54 2.32
N PRO A 5 19.01 11.51 2.76
CA PRO A 5 18.44 10.22 3.13
C PRO A 5 17.52 10.31 4.37
N ASN A 6 17.63 11.34 5.20
CA ASN A 6 16.75 11.61 6.34
C ASN A 6 15.55 12.51 6.00
N SER A 7 15.32 12.77 4.70
CA SER A 7 14.20 13.60 4.24
C SER A 7 12.87 13.14 4.86
N PRO A 8 12.12 14.03 5.54
CA PRO A 8 10.78 13.73 6.06
C PRO A 8 9.70 13.81 4.97
N GLN A 9 10.11 13.90 3.70
CA GLN A 9 9.17 13.80 2.59
C GLN A 9 8.52 12.42 2.66
N TRP A 10 7.20 12.40 2.59
CA TRP A 10 6.39 11.19 2.76
C TRP A 10 6.69 10.55 4.14
N GLY A 11 6.23 11.24 5.19
CA GLY A 11 6.23 10.70 6.55
C GLY A 11 7.51 10.90 7.36
N TYR A 12 7.33 10.95 8.68
CA TYR A 12 8.40 10.96 9.67
C TYR A 12 8.69 9.55 10.16
N THR A 13 9.96 9.20 10.28
CA THR A 13 10.36 7.93 10.90
C THR A 13 10.28 8.03 12.43
N LEU A 14 9.86 6.94 13.07
CA LEU A 14 9.91 6.85 14.53
C LEU A 14 11.38 6.90 14.99
N GLY A 15 11.71 7.86 15.86
CA GLY A 15 13.08 8.03 16.38
C GLY A 15 14.09 8.65 15.39
N GLY A 16 13.64 9.16 14.23
CA GLY A 16 14.52 9.87 13.29
C GLY A 16 15.55 8.98 12.60
N VAL A 17 15.33 7.67 12.57
CA VAL A 17 16.21 6.73 11.87
C VAL A 17 15.99 6.82 10.36
N CYS A 18 17.10 6.80 9.62
CA CYS A 18 17.19 6.98 8.17
C CYS A 18 16.52 5.85 7.36
N CYS A 19 16.61 4.62 7.84
CA CYS A 19 16.22 3.41 7.13
C CYS A 19 15.16 2.64 7.92
N VAL A 20 13.94 2.61 7.41
CA VAL A 20 12.78 1.92 8.01
C VAL A 20 12.13 1.02 6.96
N PRO A 21 11.24 0.08 7.35
CA PRO A 21 10.32 -0.50 6.39
C PRO A 21 9.57 0.61 5.69
N ARG A 22 9.47 0.53 4.37
CA ARG A 22 8.56 1.38 3.62
C ARG A 22 7.78 0.52 2.66
N THR A 23 6.51 0.85 2.52
CA THR A 23 5.66 0.23 1.52
C THR A 23 5.21 1.25 0.48
N GLY A 24 4.93 0.78 -0.72
CA GLY A 24 4.48 1.64 -1.80
C GLY A 24 3.51 0.92 -2.71
N VAL A 25 2.63 1.69 -3.33
CA VAL A 25 1.72 1.20 -4.36
C VAL A 25 1.88 2.06 -5.61
N GLY A 26 1.73 1.45 -6.78
CA GLY A 26 1.71 2.21 -8.01
C GLY A 26 1.15 1.43 -9.18
N ILE A 27 1.08 2.13 -10.30
CA ILE A 27 0.66 1.58 -11.59
C ILE A 27 1.74 1.81 -12.63
N ASP A 28 1.92 0.85 -13.53
CA ASP A 28 2.81 0.99 -14.68
C ASP A 28 2.08 1.61 -15.89
N ARG A 29 2.81 1.84 -16.98
CA ARG A 29 2.24 2.40 -18.23
C ARG A 29 1.18 1.51 -18.90
N HIS A 30 1.10 0.24 -18.51
CA HIS A 30 0.14 -0.74 -19.02
C HIS A 30 -1.10 -0.86 -18.11
N GLY A 31 -1.11 -0.13 -16.99
CA GLY A 31 -2.18 -0.18 -16.00
C GLY A 31 -2.07 -1.33 -15.01
N ASN A 32 -0.92 -2.02 -14.93
CA ASN A 32 -0.71 -3.07 -13.94
C ASN A 32 -0.46 -2.44 -12.57
N LEU A 33 -1.18 -2.92 -11.56
CA LEU A 33 -0.96 -2.56 -10.16
C LEU A 33 0.24 -3.35 -9.60
N PHE A 34 1.12 -2.68 -8.87
CA PHE A 34 2.14 -3.33 -8.06
C PHE A 34 2.13 -2.78 -6.62
N PHE A 35 2.57 -3.63 -5.70
CA PHE A 35 2.78 -3.32 -4.30
C PHE A 35 4.21 -3.67 -3.93
N VAL A 36 4.88 -2.74 -3.26
CA VAL A 36 6.27 -2.87 -2.85
C VAL A 36 6.31 -2.91 -1.33
N VAL A 37 6.96 -3.94 -0.80
CA VAL A 37 7.37 -4.02 0.61
C VAL A 37 8.89 -4.08 0.61
N ALA A 38 9.54 -3.09 1.20
CA ALA A 38 10.99 -2.99 1.21
C ALA A 38 11.48 -2.55 2.59
N PHE A 39 12.42 -3.33 3.13
CA PHE A 39 13.05 -3.07 4.43
C PHE A 39 14.29 -2.19 4.27
N ASP A 40 14.67 -1.49 5.33
CA ASP A 40 15.86 -0.64 5.39
C ASP A 40 15.90 0.44 4.30
N GLN A 41 14.77 1.11 4.07
CA GLN A 41 14.61 2.12 3.03
C GLN A 41 14.52 3.53 3.58
N THR A 42 15.11 4.46 2.83
CA THR A 42 14.80 5.89 2.88
C THR A 42 13.63 6.19 1.94
N VAL A 43 13.02 7.38 2.04
CA VAL A 43 12.02 7.80 1.04
C VAL A 43 12.61 7.83 -0.38
N ILE A 44 13.88 8.23 -0.51
CA ILE A 44 14.55 8.34 -1.81
C ILE A 44 14.77 6.95 -2.42
N THR A 45 15.14 5.95 -1.63
CA THR A 45 15.36 4.59 -2.13
C THR A 45 14.04 3.91 -2.49
N LEU A 46 12.96 4.14 -1.72
CA LEU A 46 11.61 3.72 -2.14
C LEU A 46 11.23 4.37 -3.48
N ALA A 47 11.40 5.69 -3.63
CA ALA A 47 11.07 6.40 -4.86
C ALA A 47 11.87 5.86 -6.06
N LYS A 48 13.15 5.53 -5.86
CA LYS A 48 13.98 4.88 -6.89
C LYS A 48 13.49 3.48 -7.24
N ILE A 49 13.07 2.66 -6.26
CA ILE A 49 12.48 1.34 -6.51
C ILE A 49 11.23 1.49 -7.39
N LEU A 50 10.30 2.38 -7.01
CA LEU A 50 9.07 2.63 -7.75
C LEU A 50 9.36 3.08 -9.19
N GLN A 51 10.31 3.99 -9.39
CA GLN A 51 10.75 4.39 -10.73
C GLN A 51 11.37 3.23 -11.51
N HIS A 52 12.22 2.43 -10.87
CA HIS A 52 12.92 1.33 -11.51
C HIS A 52 11.98 0.25 -12.03
N ILE A 53 10.91 -0.05 -11.27
CA ILE A 53 9.87 -1.01 -11.69
C ILE A 53 8.87 -0.41 -12.70
N GLY A 54 9.07 0.84 -13.12
CA GLY A 54 8.31 1.46 -14.21
C GLY A 54 7.01 2.13 -13.77
N ALA A 55 6.91 2.54 -12.50
CA ALA A 55 5.79 3.34 -12.02
C ALA A 55 5.62 4.62 -12.85
N VAL A 56 4.42 4.83 -13.39
CA VAL A 56 4.03 6.13 -13.97
C VAL A 56 3.35 7.02 -12.94
N THR A 57 2.63 6.40 -12.00
CA THR A 57 2.05 7.03 -10.82
C THR A 57 2.22 6.07 -9.65
N ALA A 58 2.72 6.57 -8.52
CA ALA A 58 2.88 5.81 -7.30
C ALA A 58 2.78 6.71 -6.07
N MET A 59 2.52 6.10 -4.92
CA MET A 59 2.58 6.76 -3.62
C MET A 59 3.09 5.80 -2.55
N GLU A 60 3.60 6.38 -1.47
CA GLU A 60 3.99 5.64 -0.28
C GLU A 60 2.75 5.23 0.55
N PHE A 61 2.82 4.02 1.11
CA PHE A 61 1.93 3.46 2.12
C PHE A 61 2.64 3.44 3.48
N ASP A 62 2.07 2.77 4.49
CA ASP A 62 2.63 2.71 5.83
C ASP A 62 4.14 2.34 5.86
N ILE A 63 4.87 3.01 6.75
CA ILE A 63 6.33 2.86 6.94
C ILE A 63 6.66 2.02 8.18
N ASN A 64 5.70 1.19 8.60
CA ASN A 64 5.81 0.30 9.74
C ASN A 64 5.77 -1.17 9.29
N TYR A 65 6.45 -2.04 10.07
CA TYR A 65 6.42 -3.49 9.89
C TYR A 65 5.02 -4.07 9.99
N GLU A 66 4.17 -3.50 10.84
CA GLU A 66 2.92 -4.10 11.30
C GLU A 66 1.72 -3.69 10.46
N TRP A 67 1.67 -2.44 10.02
CA TRP A 67 0.39 -1.86 9.61
C TRP A 67 0.07 -1.92 8.13
N HIS A 68 1.04 -2.21 7.27
CA HIS A 68 0.79 -2.26 5.83
C HIS A 68 0.04 -3.54 5.45
N THR A 69 -0.98 -3.41 4.61
CA THR A 69 -1.59 -4.55 3.92
C THR A 69 -2.03 -4.12 2.53
N LEU A 70 -2.03 -5.08 1.59
CA LEU A 70 -2.81 -4.99 0.37
C LEU A 70 -3.68 -6.24 0.30
N ILE A 71 -4.99 -6.04 0.40
CA ILE A 71 -5.97 -7.13 0.45
C ILE A 71 -6.85 -7.04 -0.79
N THR A 72 -6.90 -8.13 -1.54
CA THR A 72 -7.85 -8.29 -2.65
C THR A 72 -9.07 -9.06 -2.18
N TYR A 73 -10.22 -8.76 -2.74
CA TYR A 73 -11.48 -9.40 -2.38
C TYR A 73 -12.12 -9.97 -3.64
N SER A 74 -12.38 -11.28 -3.64
CA SER A 74 -13.12 -11.94 -4.73
C SER A 74 -14.52 -12.33 -4.27
N HIS A 75 -15.49 -12.28 -5.18
CA HIS A 75 -16.85 -12.75 -4.92
C HIS A 75 -17.05 -14.09 -5.64
N ARG A 76 -16.95 -15.20 -4.90
CA ARG A 76 -17.21 -16.55 -5.41
C ARG A 76 -18.46 -17.16 -4.75
N HIS A 77 -18.38 -17.39 -3.44
CA HIS A 77 -19.46 -17.91 -2.59
C HIS A 77 -19.64 -17.08 -1.32
N GLY A 78 -19.49 -15.76 -1.48
CA GLY A 78 -19.23 -14.82 -0.40
C GLY A 78 -18.03 -13.95 -0.73
N LEU A 79 -17.71 -13.02 0.17
CA LEU A 79 -16.53 -12.18 0.07
C LEU A 79 -15.31 -12.96 0.55
N ASP A 80 -14.36 -13.22 -0.34
CA ASP A 80 -13.16 -14.01 -0.08
C ASP A 80 -11.92 -13.08 -0.09
N PRO A 81 -11.39 -12.71 1.09
CA PRO A 81 -10.22 -11.86 1.20
C PRO A 81 -8.92 -12.63 0.98
N THR A 82 -7.99 -12.06 0.22
CA THR A 82 -6.66 -12.61 -0.01
C THR A 82 -5.61 -11.53 0.12
N MET A 83 -4.64 -11.75 1.02
CA MET A 83 -3.46 -10.90 1.15
C MET A 83 -2.60 -11.04 -0.11
N VAL A 84 -2.25 -9.91 -0.75
CA VAL A 84 -1.37 -9.91 -1.93
C VAL A 84 0.07 -10.25 -1.55
N GLU A 85 0.47 -9.86 -0.35
CA GLU A 85 1.77 -10.15 0.26
C GLU A 85 1.55 -10.78 1.65
N PRO A 86 2.39 -11.74 2.09
CA PRO A 86 2.27 -12.32 3.43
C PRO A 86 2.65 -11.34 4.56
N GLN A 87 1.64 -10.74 5.19
CA GLN A 87 1.83 -9.93 6.39
C GLN A 87 1.40 -10.71 7.65
N PRO A 88 2.33 -11.21 8.48
CA PRO A 88 2.01 -12.11 9.61
C PRO A 88 1.34 -11.41 10.79
N GLN A 89 1.39 -10.07 10.86
CA GLN A 89 0.81 -9.30 11.98
C GLN A 89 -0.62 -8.85 11.70
N GLN A 90 -1.16 -9.14 10.51
CA GLN A 90 -2.48 -8.70 10.09
C GLN A 90 -3.33 -9.85 9.56
N SER A 91 -4.65 -9.72 9.74
CA SER A 91 -5.61 -10.66 9.16
C SER A 91 -6.02 -10.23 7.75
N ALA A 92 -6.28 -11.19 6.86
CA ALA A 92 -6.94 -10.94 5.58
C ALA A 92 -8.32 -10.30 5.75
N THR A 93 -8.97 -10.48 6.90
CA THR A 93 -10.28 -9.90 7.21
C THR A 93 -10.21 -8.51 7.85
N ARG A 94 -9.01 -7.90 7.95
CA ARG A 94 -8.78 -6.65 8.70
C ARG A 94 -9.81 -5.55 8.39
N TYR A 95 -10.05 -5.27 7.12
CA TYR A 95 -10.99 -4.22 6.70
C TYR A 95 -12.45 -4.71 6.50
N LEU A 96 -12.78 -5.88 7.04
CA LEU A 96 -14.16 -6.41 7.11
C LEU A 96 -14.77 -6.27 8.50
N VAL A 97 -14.02 -5.70 9.43
CA VAL A 97 -14.42 -5.33 10.79
C VAL A 97 -13.90 -3.91 11.05
N PRO A 98 -14.39 -3.21 12.09
CA PRO A 98 -13.84 -1.91 12.47
C PRO A 98 -12.32 -1.97 12.69
N ASP A 99 -11.60 -1.00 12.13
CA ASP A 99 -10.15 -0.82 12.29
C ASP A 99 -9.86 0.66 12.60
N GLU A 100 -8.80 0.92 13.36
CA GLU A 100 -8.40 2.28 13.73
C GLU A 100 -7.58 2.99 12.63
N ARG A 101 -7.17 2.28 11.57
CA ARG A 101 -6.41 2.83 10.45
C ARG A 101 -7.33 3.27 9.32
N ASP A 102 -7.01 4.40 8.73
CA ASP A 102 -7.58 4.80 7.45
C ASP A 102 -7.16 3.83 6.35
N PHE A 103 -8.08 3.61 5.41
CA PHE A 103 -7.83 2.84 4.20
C PHE A 103 -8.60 3.46 3.03
N PHE A 104 -8.24 3.06 1.82
CA PHE A 104 -9.06 3.30 0.64
C PHE A 104 -9.29 1.97 -0.07
N ALA A 105 -10.41 1.89 -0.78
CA ALA A 105 -10.78 0.71 -1.55
C ALA A 105 -10.89 1.07 -3.03
N VAL A 106 -10.35 0.18 -3.87
CA VAL A 106 -10.49 0.28 -5.33
C VAL A 106 -11.46 -0.82 -5.77
N TYR A 107 -12.53 -0.42 -6.46
CA TYR A 107 -13.53 -1.35 -6.96
C TYR A 107 -13.37 -1.53 -8.47
N ARG A 108 -13.60 -2.76 -8.95
CA ARG A 108 -13.81 -2.97 -10.37
C ARG A 108 -15.02 -2.14 -10.79
N ARG A 109 -14.85 -1.31 -11.82
CA ARG A 109 -15.97 -0.56 -12.40
C ARG A 109 -17.01 -1.55 -12.93
N LEU A 110 -18.20 -1.52 -12.35
CA LEU A 110 -19.38 -2.22 -12.88
C LEU A 110 -20.25 -1.21 -13.65
N PRO A 111 -20.99 -1.66 -14.68
CA PRO A 111 -22.02 -0.83 -15.29
C PRO A 111 -23.09 -0.43 -14.26
N GLY A 112 -23.47 0.85 -14.24
CA GLY A 112 -24.47 1.40 -13.32
C GLY A 112 -23.91 2.46 -12.36
N PRO A 113 -24.76 3.01 -11.47
CA PRO A 113 -24.33 3.96 -10.45
C PRO A 113 -23.34 3.31 -9.48
N VAL A 114 -22.31 4.07 -9.08
CA VAL A 114 -21.34 3.63 -8.06
C VAL A 114 -22.06 3.58 -6.72
N THR A 115 -22.26 2.38 -6.19
CA THR A 115 -22.73 2.16 -4.82
C THR A 115 -21.58 1.63 -3.99
N VAL A 116 -21.20 2.38 -2.95
CA VAL A 116 -20.22 1.90 -1.95
C VAL A 116 -21.02 1.27 -0.81
N PRO A 117 -20.85 -0.03 -0.52
CA PRO A 117 -21.71 -0.77 0.40
C PRO A 117 -21.26 -0.56 1.86
N PHE A 118 -21.17 0.69 2.30
CA PHE A 118 -21.08 0.99 3.73
C PHE A 118 -22.49 1.28 4.22
N LYS A 119 -23.09 0.32 4.93
CA LYS A 119 -24.31 0.52 5.71
C LYS A 119 -23.93 0.78 7.16
#